data_AF-A0ABD0Z476-F1
#
_entry.id   AF-A0ABD0Z476-F1
#
_cell.length_a   1.000
_cell.length_b   1.000
_cell.length_c   1.000
_cell.angle_alpha   90.00
_cell.angle_beta   90.00
_cell.angle_gamma   90.00
#
_symmetry.space_group_name_H-M   'P 1'
#
loop_
_entity.id
_entity.type
_entity.pdbx_description
1 polymer ?
#
loop_
_entity_poly.entity_id
_entity_poly.type
_entity_poly.pdbx_seq_one_letter_code
_entity_poly.pdbx_strand_id
1 'polypeptide(L)'
;MPSTRVKLHNMGFSRWLNRTVGFFVFFILDIVDFLLCFTYKTLDFFFESEWKPCYCCPPPEAKPPAAGGSRGGKMIVSERSGEYSKVVSLTRTKIHLDEISDTLYSRPSLLTRLIKLVKYFKKDAVKCCDESKKRSSSTKKTLVTVNSTVVEKLPRTPRWSDCHCTFCTSWLSSSNHSLFVNVQQPKDNKAQENVVFIHGFLSSSAFWTETLFPNFSDSAKSNYRLLAVDLLGYGKSPKPNDSLYTLKEHLEMIERSVISQFRLKTFHIVAHSLGCILALALAVKYPGAIKSLTLLAPPYYSVPKGVQATQYVMRRVAPKEVWPPMAFGASVASWYEHVSRTVSLVLCKNHHLLEFLTKLLTRNRMRTYLIEGFLCHTHNASWHTLHNIIFGSGSKVEAYLDHVRDNVDCDVTVFHGGRDELIPVECSYGVKRKVPRARIHIVPDKDHITIVVGRQKEFARELELIWCRSTTPLQLYSN
;
A
#
# COMPACT_ATOMS: atom_id res chain seq x y z
N MET A 1 25.01 -36.62 -22.39
CA MET A 1 23.97 -35.92 -21.60
C MET A 1 24.07 -36.22 -20.09
N PRO A 2 24.94 -35.53 -19.31
CA PRO A 2 24.88 -35.55 -17.84
C PRO A 2 24.56 -34.17 -17.21
N SER A 3 24.61 -33.07 -17.97
CA SER A 3 24.54 -31.68 -17.45
C SER A 3 23.16 -31.26 -16.92
N THR A 4 22.07 -31.83 -17.46
CA THR A 4 20.69 -31.44 -17.10
C THR A 4 20.21 -32.05 -15.78
N ARG A 5 20.61 -33.28 -15.45
CA ARG A 5 20.22 -33.94 -14.18
C ARG A 5 20.88 -33.31 -12.95
N VAL A 6 22.14 -32.88 -13.06
CA VAL A 6 22.87 -32.23 -11.96
C VAL A 6 22.29 -30.84 -11.66
N LYS A 7 21.89 -30.07 -12.68
CA LYS A 7 21.19 -28.78 -12.49
C LYS A 7 19.83 -28.93 -11.83
N LEU A 8 19.04 -29.93 -12.21
CA LEU A 8 17.73 -30.22 -11.59
C LEU A 8 17.85 -30.67 -10.13
N HIS A 9 18.86 -31.48 -9.81
CA HIS A 9 19.13 -31.92 -8.44
C HIS A 9 19.61 -30.75 -7.55
N ASN A 10 20.52 -29.90 -8.05
CA ASN A 10 21.00 -28.71 -7.33
C ASN A 10 19.90 -27.65 -7.13
N MET A 11 18.99 -27.49 -8.10
CA MET A 11 17.80 -26.63 -7.93
C MET A 11 16.83 -27.17 -6.89
N GLY A 12 16.66 -28.49 -6.80
CA GLY A 12 15.82 -29.15 -5.78
C GLY A 12 16.39 -28.96 -4.37
N PHE A 13 17.69 -29.19 -4.20
CA PHE A 13 18.38 -29.01 -2.92
C PHE A 13 18.40 -27.55 -2.46
N SER A 14 18.72 -26.61 -3.36
CA SER A 14 18.71 -25.16 -3.04
C SER A 14 17.31 -24.66 -2.63
N ARG A 15 16.25 -25.09 -3.34
CA ARG A 15 14.87 -24.76 -2.97
C ARG A 15 14.45 -25.39 -1.66
N TRP A 16 14.84 -26.64 -1.41
CA TRP A 16 14.58 -27.32 -0.15
C TRP A 16 15.29 -26.63 1.01
N LEU A 17 16.57 -26.27 0.86
CA LEU A 17 17.35 -25.56 1.85
C LEU A 17 16.75 -24.18 2.17
N ASN A 18 16.37 -23.41 1.15
CA ASN A 18 15.69 -22.12 1.34
C ASN A 18 14.37 -22.29 2.11
N ARG A 19 13.57 -23.32 1.80
CA ARG A 19 12.33 -23.61 2.55
C ARG A 19 12.59 -23.99 4.00
N THR A 20 13.57 -24.85 4.26
CA THR A 20 13.91 -25.30 5.62
C THR A 20 14.45 -24.15 6.45
N VAL A 21 15.43 -23.39 5.94
CA VAL A 21 15.98 -22.20 6.60
C VAL A 21 14.88 -21.15 6.80
N GLY A 22 14.06 -20.92 5.77
CA GLY A 22 12.92 -20.02 5.84
C GLY A 22 11.95 -20.38 6.96
N PHE A 23 11.62 -21.66 7.14
CA PHE A 23 10.75 -22.08 8.23
C PHE A 23 11.28 -21.63 9.60
N PHE A 24 12.56 -21.86 9.89
CA PHE A 24 13.16 -21.46 11.17
C PHE A 24 13.26 -19.94 11.32
N VAL A 25 13.68 -19.23 10.26
CA VAL A 25 13.78 -17.76 10.29
C VAL A 25 12.42 -17.11 10.56
N PHE A 26 11.39 -17.52 9.82
CA PHE A 26 10.05 -16.96 9.99
C PHE A 26 9.39 -17.38 11.31
N PHE A 27 9.76 -18.54 11.86
CA PHE A 27 9.34 -18.97 13.20
C PHE A 27 9.96 -18.08 14.29
N ILE A 28 11.26 -17.78 14.20
CA ILE A 28 11.94 -16.85 15.12
C ILE A 28 11.32 -15.45 14.99
N LEU A 29 11.10 -14.96 13.77
CA LEU A 29 10.44 -13.68 13.54
C LEU A 29 9.02 -13.65 14.14
N ASP A 30 8.28 -14.76 14.11
CA ASP A 30 6.96 -14.83 14.73
C ASP A 30 7.02 -14.61 16.25
N ILE A 31 8.05 -15.17 16.92
CA ILE A 31 8.29 -14.99 18.36
C ILE A 31 8.74 -13.56 18.66
N VAL A 32 9.71 -13.05 17.90
CA VAL A 32 10.26 -11.69 18.07
C VAL A 32 9.15 -10.65 17.93
N ASP A 33 8.33 -10.76 16.89
CA ASP A 33 7.23 -9.84 16.64
C ASP A 33 6.15 -9.89 17.75
N PHE A 34 5.89 -11.08 18.31
CA PHE A 34 5.00 -11.22 19.46
C PHE A 34 5.53 -10.51 20.71
N LEU A 35 6.82 -10.68 21.02
CA LEU A 35 7.47 -9.98 22.13
C LEU A 35 7.45 -8.47 21.91
N LEU A 36 7.72 -8.02 20.68
CA LEU A 36 7.66 -6.60 20.31
C LEU A 36 6.23 -6.03 20.41
N CYS A 37 5.16 -6.79 20.11
CA CYS A 37 3.77 -6.32 20.36
C CYS A 37 3.59 -5.93 21.82
N PHE A 38 4.04 -6.80 22.74
CA PHE A 38 3.94 -6.51 24.17
C PHE A 38 4.76 -5.26 24.54
N THR A 39 6.01 -5.19 24.09
CA THR A 39 6.89 -4.05 24.37
C THR A 39 6.31 -2.73 23.83
N TYR A 40 5.92 -2.67 22.56
CA TYR A 40 5.37 -1.45 21.97
C TYR A 40 4.07 -1.02 22.62
N LYS A 41 3.20 -1.96 22.97
CA LYS A 41 1.96 -1.66 23.66
C LYS A 41 2.19 -1.01 25.02
N THR A 42 3.18 -1.52 25.76
CA THR A 42 3.60 -0.93 27.03
C THR A 42 4.19 0.47 26.82
N LEU A 43 5.11 0.63 25.85
CA LEU A 43 5.74 1.92 25.57
C LEU A 43 4.74 2.97 25.07
N ASP A 44 3.83 2.61 24.17
CA ASP A 44 2.80 3.52 23.66
C ASP A 44 1.87 4.00 24.79
N PHE A 45 1.50 3.09 25.71
CA PHE A 45 0.72 3.48 26.88
C PHE A 45 1.49 4.46 27.78
N PHE A 46 2.79 4.21 28.03
CA PHE A 46 3.61 5.08 28.86
C PHE A 46 3.86 6.46 28.25
N PHE A 47 4.14 6.55 26.95
CA PHE A 47 4.53 7.80 26.29
C PHE A 47 3.36 8.58 25.69
N GLU A 48 2.32 7.90 25.20
CA GLU A 48 1.19 8.52 24.50
C GLU A 48 -0.08 8.54 25.36
N SER A 49 -0.11 7.87 26.52
CA SER A 49 -1.30 7.70 27.37
C SER A 49 -2.51 7.08 26.64
N GLU A 50 -2.27 6.45 25.48
CA GLU A 50 -3.29 5.82 24.65
C GLU A 50 -3.08 4.31 24.62
N TRP A 51 -4.13 3.54 24.93
CA TRP A 51 -4.13 2.10 24.74
C TRP A 51 -4.62 1.74 23.33
N LYS A 52 -3.69 1.36 22.45
CA LYS A 52 -4.02 0.98 21.07
C LYS A 52 -4.27 -0.54 20.95
N PRO A 53 -5.32 -0.97 20.22
CA PRO A 53 -5.52 -2.39 19.94
C PRO A 53 -4.37 -2.93 19.07
N CYS A 54 -3.77 -4.05 19.47
CA CYS A 54 -2.76 -4.76 18.67
C CYS A 54 -3.48 -5.67 17.66
N TYR A 55 -3.06 -5.66 16.40
CA TYR A 55 -3.59 -6.52 15.33
C TYR A 55 -3.46 -8.03 15.61
N CYS A 56 -2.59 -8.40 16.55
CA CYS A 56 -2.47 -9.77 17.05
C CYS A 56 -3.73 -10.25 17.82
N CYS A 57 -4.62 -9.32 18.19
CA CYS A 57 -5.88 -9.63 18.85
C CYS A 57 -7.05 -9.38 17.89
N PRO A 58 -7.98 -10.34 17.74
CA PRO A 58 -9.26 -10.05 17.09
C PRO A 58 -9.99 -8.93 17.88
N PRO A 59 -10.82 -8.12 17.20
CA PRO A 59 -11.58 -7.08 17.88
C PRO A 59 -12.46 -7.69 18.99
N PRO A 60 -12.64 -7.01 20.13
CA PRO A 60 -13.48 -7.53 21.21
C PRO A 60 -14.92 -7.74 20.73
N GLU A 61 -15.47 -8.94 20.99
CA GLU A 61 -16.88 -9.25 20.75
C GLU A 61 -17.76 -8.36 21.65
N ALA A 62 -18.57 -7.48 21.05
CA ALA A 62 -19.50 -6.64 21.80
C ALA A 62 -20.69 -7.48 22.29
N LYS A 63 -20.87 -7.58 23.61
CA LYS A 63 -22.12 -8.11 24.21
C LYS A 63 -23.29 -7.18 23.87
N PRO A 64 -24.48 -7.71 23.53
CA PRO A 64 -25.65 -6.88 23.27
C PRO A 64 -26.07 -6.11 24.54
N PRO A 65 -26.45 -4.82 24.44
CA PRO A 65 -26.93 -4.07 25.59
C PRO A 65 -28.31 -4.54 26.03
N ALA A 66 -28.52 -4.65 27.34
CA ALA A 66 -29.83 -4.81 27.94
C ALA A 66 -30.76 -3.65 27.49
N ALA A 67 -32.02 -3.98 27.20
CA ALA A 67 -33.02 -3.04 26.72
C ALA A 67 -33.30 -1.95 27.78
N GLY A 68 -33.13 -0.67 27.41
CA GLY A 68 -33.56 0.48 28.20
C GLY A 68 -32.91 1.79 27.78
N GLY A 69 -33.74 2.80 27.45
CA GLY A 69 -33.38 4.23 27.51
C GLY A 69 -32.62 4.84 26.33
N SER A 70 -33.28 5.73 25.59
CA SER A 70 -32.76 6.50 24.46
C SER A 70 -31.83 7.65 24.87
N ARG A 71 -30.64 7.76 24.23
CA ARG A 71 -30.05 8.98 23.62
C ARG A 71 -28.62 8.68 23.14
N GLY A 72 -28.29 9.10 21.91
CA GLY A 72 -26.93 9.04 21.34
C GLY A 72 -26.69 7.85 20.41
N GLY A 73 -26.14 8.12 19.22
CA GLY A 73 -25.99 7.17 18.10
C GLY A 73 -25.47 5.80 18.52
N LYS A 74 -26.34 4.80 18.42
CA LYS A 74 -26.09 3.43 18.86
C LYS A 74 -25.42 2.67 17.71
N MET A 75 -24.20 2.19 17.95
CA MET A 75 -23.54 1.18 17.12
C MET A 75 -24.39 -0.09 17.08
N ILE A 76 -24.66 -0.63 15.90
CA ILE A 76 -25.34 -1.91 15.70
C ILE A 76 -24.58 -2.67 14.62
N VAL A 77 -24.12 -3.89 14.94
CA VAL A 77 -23.71 -4.89 13.94
C VAL A 77 -24.42 -6.20 14.28
N SER A 78 -25.10 -6.76 13.29
CA SER A 78 -25.38 -8.19 13.18
C SER A 78 -25.84 -8.47 11.76
N GLU A 79 -25.01 -9.18 10.98
CA GLU A 79 -25.57 -10.17 10.07
C GLU A 79 -24.64 -11.39 10.02
N ARG A 80 -25.28 -12.56 10.03
CA ARG A 80 -24.69 -13.86 10.37
C ARG A 80 -24.53 -14.66 9.07
N SER A 81 -23.32 -14.68 8.50
CA SER A 81 -22.89 -15.77 7.63
C SER A 81 -21.36 -15.89 7.64
N GLY A 82 -20.88 -17.00 8.21
CA GLY A 82 -19.52 -17.55 8.09
C GLY A 82 -18.31 -16.60 8.08
N GLU A 83 -17.59 -16.57 9.21
CA GLU A 83 -16.20 -16.09 9.38
C GLU A 83 -15.93 -14.57 9.24
N TYR A 84 -15.67 -13.94 10.39
CA TYR A 84 -15.08 -12.62 10.68
C TYR A 84 -16.00 -11.37 10.77
N SER A 85 -15.88 -10.65 11.89
CA SER A 85 -16.57 -9.39 12.22
C SER A 85 -15.84 -8.16 11.64
N LYS A 86 -16.54 -7.31 10.89
CA LYS A 86 -16.05 -6.00 10.40
C LYS A 86 -16.44 -4.87 11.36
N VAL A 87 -15.52 -3.91 11.58
CA VAL A 87 -15.77 -2.67 12.32
C VAL A 87 -16.49 -1.68 11.40
N VAL A 88 -17.62 -1.11 11.84
CA VAL A 88 -18.46 -0.18 11.08
C VAL A 88 -18.44 1.18 11.77
N SER A 89 -18.20 2.26 11.02
CA SER A 89 -18.42 3.64 11.48
C SER A 89 -19.61 4.23 10.73
N LEU A 90 -20.55 4.82 11.45
CA LEU A 90 -21.79 5.40 10.93
C LEU A 90 -21.76 6.91 11.15
N THR A 91 -21.61 7.68 10.06
CA THR A 91 -21.95 9.11 10.06
C THR A 91 -23.26 9.29 9.30
N ARG A 92 -24.18 10.07 9.86
CA ARG A 92 -25.53 10.33 9.31
C ARG A 92 -25.41 10.74 7.84
N THR A 93 -25.98 9.92 6.94
CA THR A 93 -26.29 10.11 5.51
C THR A 93 -25.52 9.32 4.45
N LYS A 94 -24.54 8.47 4.76
CA LYS A 94 -24.05 7.45 3.79
C LYS A 94 -23.28 6.34 4.48
N ILE A 95 -23.71 5.08 4.33
CA ILE A 95 -22.92 3.91 4.75
C ILE A 95 -21.76 3.79 3.77
N HIS A 96 -20.60 4.34 4.11
CA HIS A 96 -19.35 3.98 3.45
C HIS A 96 -18.71 2.87 4.27
N LEU A 97 -18.73 1.64 3.75
CA LEU A 97 -17.77 0.62 4.16
C LEU A 97 -16.39 1.16 3.79
N ASP A 98 -15.67 1.73 4.76
CA ASP A 98 -14.24 1.92 4.60
C ASP A 98 -13.64 0.50 4.60
N GLU A 99 -13.29 0.01 3.41
CA GLU A 99 -12.77 -1.33 3.21
C GLU A 99 -11.34 -1.40 3.73
N ILE A 100 -11.22 -1.77 4.99
CA ILE A 100 -9.94 -2.10 5.63
C ILE A 100 -9.60 -3.54 5.27
N SER A 101 -8.33 -3.76 4.94
CA SER A 101 -7.77 -5.06 4.59
C SER A 101 -7.97 -6.10 5.69
N ASP A 102 -8.42 -7.30 5.33
CA ASP A 102 -8.57 -8.39 6.32
C ASP A 102 -7.21 -8.79 6.93
N THR A 103 -6.11 -8.69 6.17
CA THR A 103 -4.74 -8.94 6.64
C THR A 103 -4.31 -8.07 7.82
N LEU A 104 -4.89 -6.87 7.99
CA LEU A 104 -4.63 -6.02 9.16
C LEU A 104 -5.24 -6.57 10.45
N TYR A 105 -6.27 -7.40 10.36
CA TYR A 105 -6.97 -7.93 11.54
C TYR A 105 -6.89 -9.45 11.65
N SER A 106 -6.41 -10.13 10.60
CA SER A 106 -6.25 -11.58 10.56
C SER A 106 -4.76 -11.94 10.67
N ARG A 107 -4.29 -12.20 11.89
CA ARG A 107 -3.10 -13.04 12.09
C ARG A 107 -3.55 -14.38 12.63
N PRO A 108 -3.36 -15.51 11.90
CA PRO A 108 -3.51 -16.81 12.52
C PRO A 108 -2.41 -16.93 13.57
N SER A 109 -2.74 -16.74 14.84
CA SER A 109 -1.78 -16.84 15.93
C SER A 109 -1.04 -18.18 15.85
N LEU A 110 0.20 -18.22 16.34
CA LEU A 110 0.99 -19.46 16.43
C LEU A 110 0.18 -20.53 17.20
N LEU A 111 -0.60 -20.10 18.19
CA LEU A 111 -1.61 -20.88 18.89
C LEU A 111 -2.72 -21.40 17.96
N THR A 112 -3.23 -20.62 17.01
CA THR A 112 -4.25 -21.08 16.05
C THR A 112 -3.70 -22.12 15.07
N ARG A 113 -2.44 -21.99 14.64
CA ARG A 113 -1.77 -23.01 13.80
C ARG A 113 -1.45 -24.27 14.59
N LEU A 114 -0.96 -24.13 15.82
CA LEU A 114 -0.76 -25.25 16.75
C LEU A 114 -2.09 -25.91 17.12
N ILE A 115 -3.17 -25.16 17.37
CA ILE A 115 -4.51 -25.69 17.61
C ILE A 115 -5.05 -26.37 16.36
N LYS A 116 -4.80 -25.87 15.15
CA LYS A 116 -5.18 -26.57 13.91
C LYS A 116 -4.37 -27.86 13.73
N LEU A 117 -3.08 -27.87 14.04
CA LEU A 117 -2.24 -29.08 14.06
C LEU A 117 -2.74 -30.07 15.13
N VAL A 118 -2.97 -29.61 16.36
CA VAL A 118 -3.48 -30.40 17.49
C VAL A 118 -4.90 -30.89 17.21
N LYS A 119 -5.75 -30.12 16.49
CA LYS A 119 -7.08 -30.55 16.03
C LYS A 119 -6.98 -31.57 14.90
N TYR A 120 -5.97 -31.48 14.04
CA TYR A 120 -5.67 -32.49 13.02
C TYR A 120 -5.25 -33.80 13.69
N PHE A 121 -4.34 -33.75 14.67
CA PHE A 121 -3.94 -34.89 15.50
C PHE A 121 -5.04 -35.39 16.45
N LYS A 122 -5.94 -34.52 16.93
CA LYS A 122 -7.13 -34.92 17.73
C LYS A 122 -8.22 -35.55 16.87
N LYS A 123 -8.29 -35.26 15.57
CA LYS A 123 -9.27 -35.89 14.68
C LYS A 123 -8.98 -37.38 14.48
N ASP A 124 -7.74 -37.80 14.69
CA ASP A 124 -7.35 -39.22 14.72
C ASP A 124 -7.44 -39.84 16.13
N ALA A 125 -7.62 -39.04 17.18
CA ALA A 125 -7.59 -39.50 18.58
C ALA A 125 -8.91 -39.35 19.35
N VAL A 126 -9.96 -38.76 18.76
CA VAL A 126 -11.28 -38.59 19.40
C VAL A 126 -12.34 -39.35 18.60
N LYS A 127 -12.31 -40.68 18.74
CA LYS A 127 -13.46 -41.57 18.50
C LYS A 127 -13.86 -42.37 19.74
N CYS A 128 -13.43 -41.94 20.93
CA CYS A 128 -13.87 -42.52 22.20
C CYS A 128 -14.07 -41.42 23.25
N CYS A 129 -15.19 -41.54 23.98
CA CYS A 129 -15.58 -40.81 25.18
C CYS A 129 -16.18 -39.41 24.98
N ASP A 130 -17.46 -39.41 24.59
CA ASP A 130 -18.41 -38.34 24.91
C ASP A 130 -19.20 -38.81 26.13
N GLU A 131 -19.06 -38.13 27.27
CA GLU A 131 -20.16 -37.86 28.20
C GLU A 131 -19.69 -37.04 29.41
N SER A 132 -20.49 -36.01 29.70
CA SER A 132 -20.81 -35.49 31.04
C SER A 132 -20.28 -34.10 31.48
N LYS A 133 -21.28 -33.27 31.81
CA LYS A 133 -21.40 -32.27 32.89
C LYS A 133 -20.93 -30.82 32.67
N LYS A 134 -21.95 -30.01 32.36
CA LYS A 134 -22.12 -28.59 32.70
C LYS A 134 -21.98 -28.36 34.22
N ARG A 135 -21.30 -27.27 34.62
CA ARG A 135 -21.60 -26.54 35.88
C ARG A 135 -21.17 -25.07 35.75
N SER A 136 -22.11 -24.19 36.06
CA SER A 136 -21.98 -22.73 36.11
C SER A 136 -21.47 -22.26 37.47
N SER A 137 -20.63 -21.23 37.53
CA SER A 137 -20.46 -20.42 38.73
C SER A 137 -20.42 -18.93 38.38
N SER A 138 -21.36 -18.19 38.97
CA SER A 138 -21.49 -16.74 38.90
C SER A 138 -20.57 -16.05 39.91
N THR A 139 -19.77 -15.09 39.48
CA THR A 139 -19.07 -14.18 40.39
C THR A 139 -19.31 -12.73 39.92
N LYS A 140 -20.03 -11.97 40.77
CA LYS A 140 -20.33 -10.55 40.58
C LYS A 140 -19.03 -9.73 40.57
N LYS A 141 -18.83 -8.87 39.55
CA LYS A 141 -17.81 -7.81 39.56
C LYS A 141 -18.51 -6.46 39.49
N THR A 142 -18.23 -5.63 40.48
CA THR A 142 -18.68 -4.25 40.68
C THR A 142 -18.12 -3.36 39.57
N LEU A 143 -18.99 -2.66 38.85
CA LEU A 143 -18.64 -1.76 37.75
C LEU A 143 -18.44 -0.35 38.31
N VAL A 144 -17.21 0.18 38.25
CA VAL A 144 -16.92 1.60 38.51
C VAL A 144 -17.03 2.32 37.17
N THR A 145 -18.01 3.21 37.06
CA THR A 145 -18.24 4.04 35.87
C THR A 145 -17.42 5.31 36.00
N VAL A 146 -16.43 5.51 35.11
CA VAL A 146 -15.74 6.80 34.96
C VAL A 146 -16.26 7.48 33.69
N ASN A 147 -16.77 8.70 33.87
CA ASN A 147 -17.45 9.49 32.86
C ASN A 147 -16.54 9.92 31.71
N SER A 148 -17.07 9.75 30.50
CA SER A 148 -16.83 10.48 29.25
C SER A 148 -15.73 11.56 29.23
N THR A 149 -14.61 11.23 28.59
CA THR A 149 -13.63 12.22 28.11
C THR A 149 -14.11 12.81 26.78
N VAL A 150 -14.33 14.12 26.76
CA VAL A 150 -14.41 14.92 25.53
C VAL A 150 -13.07 14.75 24.82
N VAL A 151 -13.06 14.13 23.64
CA VAL A 151 -11.84 14.04 22.81
C VAL A 151 -11.66 15.40 22.14
N GLU A 152 -11.06 16.32 22.90
CA GLU A 152 -10.37 17.47 22.35
C GLU A 152 -9.30 16.92 21.40
N LYS A 153 -9.35 17.30 20.11
CA LYS A 153 -8.33 16.89 19.12
C LYS A 153 -7.00 17.49 19.57
N LEU A 154 -6.20 16.72 20.32
CA LEU A 154 -4.89 17.12 20.80
C LEU A 154 -4.01 17.56 19.60
N PRO A 155 -3.11 18.53 19.79
CA PRO A 155 -2.25 19.04 18.73
C PRO A 155 -1.39 17.91 18.14
N ARG A 156 -1.04 18.08 16.85
CA ARG A 156 -0.24 17.16 16.03
C ARG A 156 1.19 17.02 16.55
N THR A 157 1.39 16.33 17.67
CA THR A 157 2.72 15.99 18.16
C THR A 157 3.25 14.76 17.42
N PRO A 158 4.53 14.76 17.01
CA PRO A 158 5.16 13.55 16.48
C PRO A 158 5.14 12.45 17.55
N ARG A 159 4.97 11.19 17.15
CA ARG A 159 5.07 10.07 18.08
C ARG A 159 6.48 10.00 18.64
N TRP A 160 6.64 9.39 19.82
CA TRP A 160 7.96 9.10 20.38
C TRP A 160 8.83 8.22 19.46
N SER A 161 8.17 7.44 18.60
CA SER A 161 8.77 6.58 17.59
C SER A 161 9.15 7.29 16.29
N ASP A 162 8.66 8.52 16.06
CA ASP A 162 8.96 9.27 14.85
C ASP A 162 10.34 9.92 14.93
N CYS A 163 10.89 10.27 13.77
CA CYS A 163 12.09 11.10 13.71
C CYS A 163 11.70 12.56 13.91
N HIS A 164 12.35 13.25 14.84
CA HIS A 164 12.06 14.66 15.16
C HIS A 164 12.85 15.66 14.30
N CYS A 165 13.57 15.23 13.26
CA CYS A 165 14.29 16.16 12.40
C CYS A 165 13.33 16.99 11.54
N THR A 166 13.78 18.19 11.14
CA THR A 166 13.01 19.12 10.30
C THR A 166 12.56 18.51 8.98
N PHE A 167 13.36 17.60 8.41
CA PHE A 167 13.02 16.92 7.17
C PHE A 167 11.84 15.94 7.35
N CYS A 168 11.92 15.03 8.32
CA CYS A 168 10.87 14.03 8.59
C CYS A 168 9.58 14.66 9.14
N THR A 169 9.71 15.82 9.79
CA THR A 169 8.59 16.57 10.36
C THR A 169 8.19 17.80 9.53
N SER A 170 8.70 17.96 8.31
CA SER A 170 8.42 19.14 7.46
C SER A 170 6.93 19.33 7.18
N TRP A 171 6.16 18.24 7.25
CA TRP A 171 4.72 18.25 7.10
C TRP A 171 3.99 18.88 8.30
N LEU A 172 4.60 18.99 9.47
CA LEU A 172 4.02 19.69 10.63
C LEU A 172 3.90 21.21 10.37
N SER A 173 4.83 21.78 9.61
CA SER A 173 4.73 23.17 9.15
C SER A 173 3.73 23.38 8.01
N SER A 174 3.24 22.30 7.37
CA SER A 174 2.21 22.41 6.34
C SER A 174 0.85 22.70 7.00
N SER A 175 0.52 23.98 7.07
CA SER A 175 -0.78 24.48 7.49
C SER A 175 -1.82 24.24 6.38
N ASN A 176 -2.19 22.99 6.10
CA ASN A 176 -3.49 22.62 5.55
C ASN A 176 -3.61 21.10 5.33
N HIS A 177 -4.86 20.62 5.32
CA HIS A 177 -5.23 19.23 5.00
C HIS A 177 -5.03 18.89 3.50
N SER A 178 -3.90 19.31 2.91
CA SER A 178 -3.55 19.14 1.50
C SER A 178 -2.24 18.37 1.36
N LEU A 179 -2.13 17.61 0.28
CA LEU A 179 -0.89 16.96 -0.14
C LEU A 179 0.11 17.99 -0.66
N PHE A 180 1.39 17.69 -0.51
CA PHE A 180 2.45 18.42 -1.18
C PHE A 180 2.47 18.06 -2.68
N VAL A 181 2.51 19.08 -3.54
CA VAL A 181 2.49 18.92 -5.00
C VAL A 181 3.61 19.76 -5.60
N ASN A 182 4.54 19.10 -6.29
CA ASN A 182 5.51 19.78 -7.15
C ASN A 182 4.82 20.15 -8.47
N VAL A 183 4.88 21.44 -8.80
CA VAL A 183 4.25 22.00 -10.00
C VAL A 183 5.32 22.54 -10.92
N GLN A 184 5.38 22.02 -12.14
CA GLN A 184 6.11 22.65 -13.24
C GLN A 184 5.09 23.10 -14.27
N GLN A 185 5.07 24.40 -14.58
CA GLN A 185 4.12 24.99 -15.50
C GLN A 185 4.79 26.00 -16.43
N PRO A 186 4.18 26.29 -17.59
CA PRO A 186 4.70 27.29 -18.53
C PRO A 186 4.86 28.66 -17.87
N LYS A 187 5.83 29.46 -18.33
CA LYS A 187 6.16 30.77 -17.74
C LYS A 187 4.98 31.76 -17.75
N ASP A 188 4.09 31.64 -18.73
CA ASP A 188 2.89 32.47 -18.86
C ASP A 188 1.67 31.90 -18.10
N ASN A 189 1.85 30.80 -17.36
CA ASN A 189 0.81 30.02 -16.68
C ASN A 189 -0.32 29.49 -17.60
N LYS A 190 -0.14 29.52 -18.92
CA LYS A 190 -1.13 29.05 -19.91
C LYS A 190 -0.77 27.66 -20.43
N ALA A 191 -0.78 26.67 -19.54
CA ALA A 191 -0.72 25.28 -19.97
C ALA A 191 -1.97 24.92 -20.77
N GLN A 192 -1.78 24.21 -21.89
CA GLN A 192 -2.88 23.67 -22.68
C GLN A 192 -3.50 22.48 -21.95
N GLU A 193 -2.65 21.62 -21.37
CA GLU A 193 -3.09 20.36 -20.74
C GLU A 193 -2.37 20.09 -19.43
N ASN A 194 -2.90 19.14 -18.65
CA ASN A 194 -2.39 18.80 -17.32
C ASN A 194 -1.93 17.33 -17.29
N VAL A 195 -0.82 17.07 -16.61
CA VAL A 195 -0.29 15.71 -16.40
C VAL A 195 -0.07 15.50 -14.91
N VAL A 196 -0.73 14.48 -14.35
CA VAL A 196 -0.62 14.10 -12.94
C VAL A 196 0.30 12.88 -12.81
N PHE A 197 1.36 13.04 -12.03
CA PHE A 197 2.34 12.00 -11.73
C PHE A 197 2.13 11.45 -10.31
N ILE A 198 1.88 10.14 -10.21
CA ILE A 198 1.58 9.44 -8.96
C ILE A 198 2.69 8.43 -8.67
N HIS A 199 3.44 8.64 -7.59
CA HIS A 199 4.56 7.77 -7.22
C HIS A 199 4.11 6.41 -6.62
N GLY A 200 5.07 5.48 -6.53
CA GLY A 200 4.87 4.15 -5.94
C GLY A 200 5.03 4.09 -4.42
N PHE A 201 5.02 2.88 -3.87
CA PHE A 201 5.22 2.65 -2.43
C PHE A 201 6.64 3.05 -2.00
N LEU A 202 6.77 3.65 -0.80
CA LEU A 202 8.06 4.12 -0.23
C LEU A 202 8.83 5.05 -1.20
N SER A 203 8.11 5.95 -1.85
CA SER A 203 8.64 6.91 -2.82
C SER A 203 8.04 8.30 -2.57
N SER A 204 8.36 9.26 -3.43
CA SER A 204 7.83 10.63 -3.41
C SER A 204 7.77 11.22 -4.81
N SER A 205 7.17 12.39 -4.95
CA SER A 205 7.17 13.22 -6.16
C SER A 205 8.58 13.50 -6.69
N ALA A 206 9.60 13.46 -5.81
CA ALA A 206 11.00 13.61 -6.19
C ALA A 206 11.45 12.56 -7.21
N PHE A 207 10.87 11.36 -7.20
CA PHE A 207 11.11 10.36 -8.23
C PHE A 207 10.86 10.92 -9.63
N TRP A 208 9.79 11.69 -9.83
CA TRP A 208 9.43 12.28 -11.11
C TRP A 208 10.17 13.59 -11.40
N THR A 209 10.33 14.45 -10.39
CA THR A 209 10.98 15.76 -10.58
C THR A 209 12.48 15.64 -10.82
N GLU A 210 13.14 14.61 -10.29
CA GLU A 210 14.57 14.36 -10.47
C GLU A 210 14.89 13.43 -11.66
N THR A 211 13.86 12.81 -12.26
CA THR A 211 14.04 11.94 -13.43
C THR A 211 13.42 12.50 -14.69
N LEU A 212 12.15 12.84 -14.71
CA LEU A 212 11.43 13.15 -15.95
C LEU A 212 11.33 14.64 -16.23
N PHE A 213 10.99 15.43 -15.22
CA PHE A 213 10.73 16.86 -15.40
C PHE A 213 11.88 17.61 -16.10
N PRO A 214 13.17 17.33 -15.76
CA PRO A 214 14.30 17.97 -16.44
C PRO A 214 14.46 17.50 -17.89
N ASN A 215 14.03 16.28 -18.20
CA ASN A 215 14.26 15.61 -19.48
C ASN A 215 13.14 15.81 -20.51
N PHE A 216 12.04 16.46 -20.14
CA PHE A 216 11.03 16.88 -21.13
C PHE A 216 11.54 18.00 -22.03
N SER A 217 11.09 17.97 -23.28
CA SER A 217 11.39 19.01 -24.28
C SER A 217 10.83 20.37 -23.87
N ASP A 218 11.41 21.45 -24.40
CA ASP A 218 10.89 22.81 -24.13
C ASP A 218 9.44 22.97 -24.63
N SER A 219 9.08 22.28 -25.73
CA SER A 219 7.70 22.22 -26.21
C SER A 219 6.77 21.58 -25.17
N ALA A 220 7.16 20.44 -24.60
CA ALA A 220 6.36 19.80 -23.55
C ALA A 220 6.26 20.68 -22.29
N LYS A 221 7.36 21.32 -21.87
CA LYS A 221 7.39 22.23 -20.71
C LYS A 221 6.51 23.48 -20.91
N SER A 222 6.34 23.93 -22.15
CA SER A 222 5.48 25.07 -22.51
C SER A 222 4.01 24.71 -22.75
N ASN A 223 3.71 23.44 -23.06
CA ASN A 223 2.34 23.01 -23.35
C ASN A 223 1.64 22.31 -22.18
N TYR A 224 2.40 21.63 -21.31
CA TYR A 224 1.85 20.82 -20.23
C TYR A 224 2.15 21.40 -18.84
N ARG A 225 1.14 21.44 -17.98
CA ARG A 225 1.32 21.60 -16.53
C ARG A 225 1.58 20.22 -15.92
N LEU A 226 2.78 20.03 -15.37
CA LEU A 226 3.20 18.78 -14.73
C LEU A 226 3.00 18.88 -13.22
N LEU A 227 2.25 17.93 -12.65
CA LEU A 227 1.87 17.89 -11.25
C LEU A 227 2.34 16.58 -10.64
N ALA A 228 3.41 16.60 -9.85
CA ALA A 228 3.89 15.42 -9.13
C ALA A 228 3.49 15.50 -7.66
N VAL A 229 2.67 14.56 -7.19
CA VAL A 229 2.09 14.58 -5.84
C VAL A 229 2.87 13.66 -4.90
N ASP A 230 3.16 14.13 -3.69
CA ASP A 230 3.54 13.26 -2.57
C ASP A 230 2.25 12.67 -1.96
N LEU A 231 2.11 11.35 -1.94
CA LEU A 231 0.93 10.68 -1.39
C LEU A 231 0.80 10.90 0.12
N LEU A 232 -0.42 10.75 0.65
CA LEU A 232 -0.71 10.81 2.09
C LEU A 232 0.22 9.84 2.83
N GLY A 233 0.99 10.32 3.80
CA GLY A 233 1.94 9.49 4.54
C GLY A 233 3.38 9.49 4.02
N TYR A 234 3.64 10.12 2.86
CA TYR A 234 4.91 10.05 2.15
C TYR A 234 5.48 11.44 1.85
N GLY A 235 6.80 11.51 1.63
CA GLY A 235 7.49 12.74 1.22
C GLY A 235 7.20 13.91 2.14
N LYS A 236 6.85 15.06 1.60
CA LYS A 236 6.50 16.28 2.37
C LYS A 236 5.02 16.37 2.72
N SER A 237 4.20 15.39 2.31
CA SER A 237 2.77 15.35 2.62
C SER A 237 2.49 15.00 4.10
N PRO A 238 1.29 15.37 4.61
CA PRO A 238 0.86 15.04 5.96
C PRO A 238 0.96 13.55 6.27
N LYS A 239 1.31 13.22 7.52
CA LYS A 239 1.42 11.84 8.02
C LYS A 239 0.54 11.65 9.27
N PRO A 240 -0.79 11.83 9.15
CA PRO A 240 -1.69 11.74 10.30
C PRO A 240 -1.58 10.39 11.02
N ASN A 241 -1.54 10.46 12.36
CA ASN A 241 -1.43 9.29 13.22
C ASN A 241 -2.74 8.51 13.35
N ASP A 242 -3.86 9.17 13.08
CA ASP A 242 -5.24 8.68 13.16
C ASP A 242 -5.78 8.18 11.81
N SER A 243 -4.99 8.27 10.73
CA SER A 243 -5.38 7.75 9.43
C SER A 243 -5.08 6.26 9.31
N LEU A 244 -5.99 5.56 8.64
CA LEU A 244 -5.84 4.16 8.24
C LEU A 244 -5.31 4.03 6.81
N TYR A 245 -4.92 5.14 6.16
CA TYR A 245 -4.29 5.15 4.84
C TYR A 245 -5.05 4.32 3.80
N THR A 246 -6.38 4.32 3.88
CA THR A 246 -7.26 3.56 2.99
C THR A 246 -7.16 4.09 1.56
N LEU A 247 -7.60 3.27 0.59
CA LEU A 247 -7.71 3.70 -0.80
C LEU A 247 -8.54 4.99 -0.93
N LYS A 248 -9.66 5.06 -0.19
CA LYS A 248 -10.57 6.21 -0.20
C LYS A 248 -9.89 7.47 0.34
N GLU A 249 -9.21 7.40 1.49
CA GLU A 249 -8.48 8.55 2.05
C GLU A 249 -7.43 9.08 1.07
N HIS A 250 -6.68 8.19 0.41
CA HIS A 250 -5.71 8.59 -0.62
C HIS A 250 -6.38 9.30 -1.80
N LEU A 251 -7.48 8.76 -2.32
CA LEU A 251 -8.21 9.37 -3.44
C LEU A 251 -8.79 10.73 -3.06
N GLU A 252 -9.44 10.85 -1.91
CA GLU A 252 -9.99 12.13 -1.42
C GLU A 252 -8.90 13.19 -1.26
N MET A 253 -7.72 12.80 -0.78
CA MET A 253 -6.57 13.71 -0.64
C MET A 253 -6.00 14.14 -2.00
N ILE A 254 -5.89 13.23 -2.98
CA ILE A 254 -5.47 13.57 -4.35
C ILE A 254 -6.50 14.49 -5.01
N GLU A 255 -7.79 14.19 -4.87
CA GLU A 255 -8.86 14.99 -5.43
C GLU A 255 -8.88 16.41 -4.87
N ARG A 256 -8.74 16.55 -3.55
CA ARG A 256 -8.70 17.86 -2.91
C ARG A 256 -7.47 18.65 -3.35
N SER A 257 -6.30 18.03 -3.29
CA SER A 257 -5.00 18.73 -3.39
C SER A 257 -4.50 18.89 -4.83
N VAL A 258 -5.02 18.09 -5.76
CA VAL A 258 -4.60 18.10 -7.17
C VAL A 258 -5.79 18.49 -8.05
N ILE A 259 -6.85 17.69 -8.08
CA ILE A 259 -7.95 17.89 -9.04
C ILE A 259 -8.71 19.19 -8.75
N SER A 260 -9.15 19.38 -7.50
CA SER A 260 -9.95 20.53 -7.08
C SER A 260 -9.10 21.79 -6.98
N GLN A 261 -7.92 21.69 -6.34
CA GLN A 261 -7.00 22.81 -6.16
C GLN A 261 -6.54 23.42 -7.49
N PHE A 262 -6.22 22.59 -8.48
CA PHE A 262 -5.78 23.06 -9.81
C PHE A 262 -6.90 23.12 -10.85
N ARG A 263 -8.16 22.84 -10.44
CA ARG A 263 -9.38 22.87 -11.27
C ARG A 263 -9.23 22.03 -12.55
N LEU A 264 -8.71 20.82 -12.41
CA LEU A 264 -8.46 19.92 -13.53
C LEU A 264 -9.79 19.42 -14.11
N LYS A 265 -10.11 19.84 -15.34
CA LYS A 265 -11.27 19.33 -16.10
C LYS A 265 -10.92 18.03 -16.82
N THR A 266 -9.75 18.02 -17.45
CA THR A 266 -9.17 16.85 -18.13
C THR A 266 -7.67 16.80 -17.85
N PHE A 267 -7.11 15.60 -17.78
CA PHE A 267 -5.69 15.39 -17.47
C PHE A 267 -5.19 14.01 -17.91
N HIS A 268 -3.88 13.92 -18.12
CA HIS A 268 -3.17 12.66 -18.27
C HIS A 268 -2.73 12.14 -16.90
N ILE A 269 -2.65 10.82 -16.74
CA ILE A 269 -2.05 10.20 -15.55
C ILE A 269 -0.81 9.41 -15.95
N VAL A 270 0.27 9.61 -15.20
CA VAL A 270 1.47 8.75 -15.21
C VAL A 270 1.65 8.21 -13.80
N ALA A 271 1.61 6.90 -13.63
CA ALA A 271 1.62 6.29 -12.31
C ALA A 271 2.56 5.09 -12.23
N HIS A 272 3.21 4.90 -11.08
CA HIS A 272 4.15 3.80 -10.85
C HIS A 272 3.70 2.91 -9.70
N SER A 273 3.75 1.59 -9.89
CA SER A 273 3.55 0.59 -8.85
C SER A 273 2.23 0.79 -8.09
N LEU A 274 2.26 1.00 -6.77
CA LEU A 274 1.11 1.42 -5.93
C LEU A 274 0.27 2.53 -6.58
N GLY A 275 0.92 3.53 -7.17
CA GLY A 275 0.26 4.65 -7.84
C GLY A 275 -0.65 4.19 -8.98
N CYS A 276 -0.36 3.05 -9.62
CA CYS A 276 -1.22 2.49 -10.66
C CYS A 276 -2.59 2.07 -10.12
N ILE A 277 -2.66 1.55 -8.89
CA ILE A 277 -3.94 1.20 -8.25
C ILE A 277 -4.76 2.47 -8.03
N LEU A 278 -4.12 3.53 -7.53
CA LEU A 278 -4.76 4.84 -7.34
C LEU A 278 -5.20 5.46 -8.67
N ALA A 279 -4.36 5.36 -9.71
CA ALA A 279 -4.67 5.85 -11.05
C ALA A 279 -5.88 5.12 -11.67
N LEU A 280 -5.97 3.80 -11.52
CA LEU A 280 -7.12 3.02 -11.96
C LEU A 280 -8.39 3.44 -11.20
N ALA A 281 -8.30 3.62 -9.88
CA ALA A 281 -9.44 4.06 -9.08
C ALA A 281 -9.88 5.50 -9.43
N LEU A 282 -8.95 6.41 -9.74
CA LEU A 282 -9.25 7.74 -10.29
C LEU A 282 -9.93 7.64 -11.65
N ALA A 283 -9.48 6.74 -12.53
CA ALA A 283 -10.11 6.52 -13.83
C ALA A 283 -11.56 6.00 -13.70
N VAL A 284 -11.85 5.18 -12.69
CA VAL A 284 -13.23 4.77 -12.36
C VAL A 284 -14.07 5.96 -11.87
N LYS A 285 -13.49 6.86 -11.08
CA LYS A 285 -14.22 8.00 -10.52
C LYS A 285 -14.40 9.16 -11.51
N TYR A 286 -13.47 9.30 -12.45
CA TYR A 286 -13.44 10.39 -13.43
C TYR A 286 -13.29 9.88 -14.87
N PRO A 287 -14.19 9.00 -15.35
CA PRO A 287 -14.00 8.29 -16.62
C PRO A 287 -13.89 9.22 -17.84
N GLY A 288 -14.59 10.36 -17.82
CA GLY A 288 -14.52 11.37 -18.90
C GLY A 288 -13.41 12.42 -18.74
N ALA A 289 -12.64 12.41 -17.65
CA ALA A 289 -11.57 13.40 -17.43
C ALA A 289 -10.19 12.89 -17.84
N ILE A 290 -10.00 11.57 -17.94
CA ILE A 290 -8.68 10.98 -18.19
C ILE A 290 -8.38 10.96 -19.69
N LYS A 291 -7.42 11.79 -20.12
CA LYS A 291 -7.00 11.85 -21.54
C LYS A 291 -6.09 10.70 -21.95
N SER A 292 -5.22 10.25 -21.05
CA SER A 292 -4.42 9.04 -21.22
C SER A 292 -4.02 8.47 -19.87
N LEU A 293 -3.81 7.15 -19.84
CA LEU A 293 -3.42 6.42 -18.64
C LEU A 293 -2.10 5.66 -18.89
N THR A 294 -1.01 6.14 -18.30
CA THR A 294 0.30 5.48 -18.37
C THR A 294 0.62 4.80 -17.04
N LEU A 295 0.71 3.47 -17.05
CA LEU A 295 0.94 2.63 -15.87
C LEU A 295 2.32 1.98 -15.92
N LEU A 296 3.16 2.22 -14.92
CA LEU A 296 4.49 1.64 -14.81
C LEU A 296 4.47 0.54 -13.76
N ALA A 297 4.75 -0.70 -14.17
CA ALA A 297 4.72 -1.89 -13.33
C ALA A 297 3.43 -2.00 -12.48
N PRO A 298 2.23 -2.11 -13.10
CA PRO A 298 0.98 -2.16 -12.35
C PRO A 298 0.85 -3.49 -11.57
N PRO A 299 0.61 -3.46 -10.25
CA PRO A 299 0.37 -4.67 -9.45
C PRO A 299 -1.05 -5.20 -9.69
N TYR A 300 -1.23 -5.98 -10.77
CA TYR A 300 -2.48 -6.66 -11.06
C TYR A 300 -2.33 -8.18 -10.96
N TYR A 301 -2.82 -8.75 -9.86
CA TYR A 301 -2.84 -10.19 -9.63
C TYR A 301 -4.24 -10.73 -9.91
N SER A 302 -4.39 -11.61 -10.91
CA SER A 302 -5.66 -12.30 -11.13
C SER A 302 -5.90 -13.28 -9.99
N VAL A 303 -6.99 -13.04 -9.24
CA VAL A 303 -7.36 -13.80 -8.06
C VAL A 303 -8.35 -14.90 -8.47
N PRO A 304 -8.08 -16.18 -8.15
CA PRO A 304 -9.04 -17.25 -8.37
C PRO A 304 -10.34 -17.04 -7.58
N LYS A 305 -11.48 -17.39 -8.19
CA LYS A 305 -12.79 -17.33 -7.52
C LYS A 305 -12.80 -18.20 -6.25
N GLY A 306 -13.43 -17.71 -5.19
CA GLY A 306 -13.55 -18.42 -3.90
C GLY A 306 -12.33 -18.33 -2.99
N VAL A 307 -11.28 -17.59 -3.38
CA VAL A 307 -10.10 -17.33 -2.53
C VAL A 307 -10.19 -15.93 -1.91
N GLN A 308 -9.76 -15.79 -0.64
CA GLN A 308 -9.60 -14.48 -0.01
C GLN A 308 -8.55 -13.65 -0.77
N ALA A 309 -9.01 -12.66 -1.55
CA ALA A 309 -8.18 -11.91 -2.49
C ALA A 309 -6.99 -11.22 -1.82
N THR A 310 -7.22 -10.56 -0.70
CA THR A 310 -6.19 -9.83 0.04
C THR A 310 -5.07 -10.76 0.52
N GLN A 311 -5.42 -11.89 1.14
CA GLN A 311 -4.45 -12.91 1.57
C GLN A 311 -3.71 -13.53 0.38
N TYR A 312 -4.39 -13.72 -0.75
CA TYR A 312 -3.77 -14.23 -1.97
C TYR A 312 -2.74 -13.26 -2.53
N VAL A 313 -3.07 -11.97 -2.64
CA VAL A 313 -2.15 -10.94 -3.12
C VAL A 313 -0.97 -10.78 -2.17
N MET A 314 -1.21 -10.74 -0.86
CA MET A 314 -0.13 -10.66 0.14
C MET A 314 0.87 -11.80 -0.02
N ARG A 315 0.43 -13.04 -0.21
CA ARG A 315 1.32 -14.20 -0.41
C ARG A 315 2.07 -14.18 -1.73
N ARG A 316 1.54 -13.51 -2.75
CA ARG A 316 2.20 -13.33 -4.05
C ARG A 316 3.26 -12.23 -4.01
N VAL A 317 2.95 -11.10 -3.37
CA VAL A 317 3.83 -9.94 -3.24
C VAL A 317 4.93 -10.19 -2.21
N ALA A 318 4.61 -10.86 -1.12
CA ALA A 318 5.50 -11.10 0.01
C ALA A 318 5.53 -12.61 0.36
N PRO A 319 6.05 -13.47 -0.53
CA PRO A 319 6.21 -14.88 -0.22
C PRO A 319 7.26 -15.03 0.88
N LYS A 320 6.98 -15.84 1.91
CA LYS A 320 7.89 -16.10 3.04
C LYS A 320 9.16 -16.83 2.58
N GLU A 321 10.08 -16.08 1.99
CA GLU A 321 11.36 -16.55 1.45
C GLU A 321 12.50 -15.73 2.07
N VAL A 322 13.62 -16.40 2.34
CA VAL A 322 14.82 -15.73 2.89
C VAL A 322 15.73 -15.17 1.80
N TRP A 323 15.51 -15.60 0.55
CA TRP A 323 16.24 -15.16 -0.61
C TRP A 323 15.30 -15.11 -1.81
N PRO A 324 15.36 -14.07 -2.67
CA PRO A 324 16.31 -12.94 -2.63
C PRO A 324 16.06 -11.93 -1.49
N PRO A 325 17.02 -11.05 -1.17
CA PRO A 325 16.90 -10.09 -0.06
C PRO A 325 15.68 -9.17 -0.16
N MET A 326 15.27 -8.80 -1.38
CA MET A 326 14.04 -8.02 -1.60
C MET A 326 12.78 -8.79 -1.20
N ALA A 327 12.68 -10.08 -1.52
CA ALA A 327 11.55 -10.93 -1.11
C ALA A 327 11.52 -11.11 0.41
N PHE A 328 12.68 -11.24 1.05
CA PHE A 328 12.79 -11.28 2.51
C PHE A 328 12.35 -9.95 3.14
N GLY A 329 12.83 -8.81 2.63
CA GLY A 329 12.42 -7.49 3.08
C GLY A 329 10.91 -7.26 2.93
N ALA A 330 10.34 -7.60 1.77
CA ALA A 330 8.89 -7.55 1.54
C ALA A 330 8.14 -8.46 2.53
N SER A 331 8.67 -9.65 2.82
CA SER A 331 8.10 -10.54 3.83
C SER A 331 8.10 -9.94 5.23
N VAL A 332 9.23 -9.40 5.68
CA VAL A 332 9.32 -8.74 6.98
C VAL A 332 8.33 -7.58 7.06
N ALA A 333 8.28 -6.73 6.03
CA ALA A 333 7.42 -5.56 5.97
C ALA A 333 5.91 -5.87 5.88
N SER A 334 5.53 -7.06 5.42
CA SER A 334 4.11 -7.42 5.18
C SER A 334 3.53 -8.37 6.24
N TRP A 335 4.37 -9.13 6.93
CA TRP A 335 3.92 -10.16 7.87
C TRP A 335 4.16 -9.80 9.34
N TYR A 336 5.03 -8.83 9.63
CA TYR A 336 5.52 -8.54 10.97
C TYR A 336 5.46 -7.03 11.24
N GLU A 337 4.35 -6.55 11.81
CA GLU A 337 4.11 -5.12 12.06
C GLU A 337 5.17 -4.55 13.00
N HIS A 338 5.47 -5.25 14.08
CA HIS A 338 6.31 -4.65 15.11
C HIS A 338 7.78 -4.78 14.79
N VAL A 339 8.17 -5.86 14.11
CA VAL A 339 9.51 -5.93 13.52
C VAL A 339 9.70 -4.81 12.50
N SER A 340 8.73 -4.61 11.59
CA SER A 340 8.81 -3.52 10.62
C SER A 340 8.72 -2.14 11.28
N ARG A 341 7.98 -1.97 12.39
CA ARG A 341 7.98 -0.76 13.22
C ARG A 341 9.36 -0.47 13.80
N THR A 342 10.03 -1.49 14.33
CA THR A 342 11.40 -1.36 14.84
C THR A 342 12.36 -0.98 13.72
N VAL A 343 12.26 -1.63 12.57
CA VAL A 343 13.09 -1.30 11.40
C VAL A 343 12.87 0.15 10.96
N SER A 344 11.62 0.58 10.77
CA SER A 344 11.28 1.96 10.43
C SER A 344 11.79 2.95 11.48
N LEU A 345 11.63 2.66 12.77
CA LEU A 345 12.13 3.52 13.86
C LEU A 345 13.66 3.66 13.79
N VAL A 346 14.39 2.56 13.62
CA VAL A 346 15.86 2.56 13.55
C VAL A 346 16.33 3.31 12.30
N LEU A 347 15.74 3.04 11.14
CA LEU A 347 16.11 3.70 9.89
C LEU A 347 15.79 5.20 9.92
N CYS A 348 14.58 5.58 10.35
CA CYS A 348 14.17 6.98 10.40
C CYS A 348 14.92 7.77 11.47
N LYS A 349 15.21 7.21 12.66
CA LYS A 349 16.02 7.93 13.68
C LYS A 349 17.48 8.09 13.25
N ASN A 350 18.01 7.16 12.46
CA ASN A 350 19.40 7.18 12.01
C ASN A 350 19.56 7.55 10.53
N HIS A 351 18.56 8.18 9.89
CA HIS A 351 18.55 8.39 8.44
C HIS A 351 19.75 9.20 7.94
N HIS A 352 20.24 10.19 8.69
CA HIS A 352 21.46 10.94 8.31
C HIS A 352 22.71 10.06 8.28
N LEU A 353 22.86 9.16 9.26
CA LEU A 353 23.95 8.20 9.28
C LEU A 353 23.80 7.20 8.13
N LEU A 354 22.58 6.72 7.88
CA LEU A 354 22.31 5.81 6.77
C LEU A 354 22.58 6.48 5.42
N GLU A 355 22.19 7.73 5.25
CA GLU A 355 22.47 8.52 4.05
C GLU A 355 23.99 8.70 3.86
N PHE A 356 24.73 9.01 4.92
CA PHE A 356 26.19 9.09 4.87
C PHE A 356 26.82 7.74 4.49
N LEU A 357 26.43 6.65 5.15
CA LEU A 357 26.95 5.30 4.91
C LEU A 357 26.60 4.81 3.50
N THR A 358 25.39 5.10 3.01
CA THR A 358 24.97 4.72 1.65
C THR A 358 25.71 5.52 0.59
N LYS A 359 25.94 6.83 0.79
CA LYS A 359 26.79 7.64 -0.09
C LYS A 359 28.21 7.08 -0.16
N LEU A 360 28.79 6.71 0.99
CA LEU A 360 30.12 6.12 1.09
C LEU A 360 30.20 4.74 0.41
N LEU A 361 29.29 3.82 0.74
CA LEU A 361 29.27 2.44 0.25
C LEU A 361 28.96 2.37 -1.25
N THR A 362 27.98 3.17 -1.70
CA THR A 362 27.57 3.16 -3.12
C THR A 362 28.41 4.09 -3.98
N ARG A 363 29.38 4.81 -3.41
CA ARG A 363 30.16 5.86 -4.10
C ARG A 363 29.25 6.86 -4.83
N ASN A 364 28.18 7.30 -4.17
CA ASN A 364 27.11 8.14 -4.74
C ASN A 364 26.39 7.54 -5.98
N ARG A 365 26.47 6.23 -6.21
CA ARG A 365 25.74 5.57 -7.32
C ARG A 365 24.23 5.52 -7.06
N MET A 366 23.81 5.38 -5.81
CA MET A 366 22.39 5.51 -5.46
C MET A 366 22.03 6.99 -5.37
N ARG A 367 20.96 7.37 -6.07
CA ARG A 367 20.53 8.77 -6.13
C ARG A 367 19.87 9.18 -4.82
N THR A 368 20.23 10.35 -4.31
CA THR A 368 19.75 10.89 -3.02
C THR A 368 18.23 10.88 -2.90
N TYR A 369 17.50 11.27 -3.95
CA TYR A 369 16.04 11.31 -3.91
C TYR A 369 15.35 9.95 -3.71
N LEU A 370 15.99 8.84 -4.13
CA LEU A 370 15.44 7.49 -3.90
C LEU A 370 15.54 7.12 -2.41
N ILE A 371 16.66 7.49 -1.79
CA ILE A 371 16.91 7.27 -0.35
C ILE A 371 15.99 8.17 0.47
N GLU A 372 15.88 9.45 0.12
CA GLU A 372 14.98 10.39 0.76
C GLU A 372 13.51 9.95 0.67
N GLY A 373 13.05 9.53 -0.51
CA GLY A 373 11.70 8.99 -0.70
C GLY A 373 11.46 7.74 0.14
N PHE A 374 12.45 6.85 0.21
CA PHE A 374 12.37 5.64 1.02
C PHE A 374 12.33 5.94 2.53
N LEU A 375 13.03 6.97 3.01
CA LEU A 375 13.14 7.27 4.44
C LEU A 375 12.06 8.26 4.94
N CYS A 376 11.41 9.01 4.05
CA CYS A 376 10.43 10.03 4.43
C CYS A 376 8.99 9.49 4.52
N HIS A 377 8.76 8.60 5.49
CA HIS A 377 7.44 8.06 5.83
C HIS A 377 7.37 7.69 7.32
N THR A 378 6.17 7.46 7.86
CA THR A 378 6.01 6.83 9.17
C THR A 378 5.70 5.35 9.01
N HIS A 379 6.06 4.53 9.99
CA HIS A 379 5.67 3.11 10.01
C HIS A 379 4.15 2.94 9.84
N ASN A 380 3.36 3.78 10.51
CA ASN A 380 1.91 3.77 10.40
C ASN A 380 1.44 3.96 8.95
N ALA A 381 2.01 4.95 8.25
CA ALA A 381 1.71 5.20 6.85
C ALA A 381 2.09 4.03 5.94
N SER A 382 3.30 3.49 6.09
CA SER A 382 3.76 2.39 5.23
C SER A 382 3.01 1.08 5.47
N TRP A 383 2.80 0.70 6.73
CA TRP A 383 2.08 -0.52 7.10
C TRP A 383 0.62 -0.47 6.60
N HIS A 384 -0.10 0.59 6.92
CA HIS A 384 -1.50 0.69 6.51
C HIS A 384 -1.67 0.85 5.00
N THR A 385 -0.83 1.63 4.31
CA THR A 385 -0.90 1.75 2.85
C THR A 385 -0.64 0.41 2.16
N LEU A 386 0.37 -0.34 2.62
CA LEU A 386 0.71 -1.65 2.09
C LEU A 386 -0.49 -2.61 2.21
N HIS A 387 -1.06 -2.71 3.40
CA HIS A 387 -2.17 -3.62 3.63
C HIS A 387 -3.47 -3.14 2.99
N ASN A 388 -3.87 -1.88 3.16
CA ASN A 388 -5.16 -1.38 2.68
C ASN A 388 -5.23 -1.13 1.18
N ILE A 389 -4.09 -0.84 0.54
CA ILE A 389 -4.08 -0.58 -0.90
C ILE A 389 -3.48 -1.75 -1.67
N ILE A 390 -2.22 -2.12 -1.42
CA ILE A 390 -1.56 -3.16 -2.25
C ILE A 390 -2.26 -4.50 -2.08
N PHE A 391 -2.51 -4.93 -0.84
CA PHE A 391 -3.20 -6.19 -0.58
C PHE A 391 -4.72 -6.02 -0.64
N GLY A 392 -5.24 -4.97 -0.01
CA GLY A 392 -6.67 -4.69 0.13
C GLY A 392 -7.39 -4.45 -1.21
N SER A 393 -6.68 -3.93 -2.22
CA SER A 393 -7.27 -3.70 -3.55
C SER A 393 -7.24 -4.94 -4.44
N GLY A 394 -6.70 -6.08 -3.99
CA GLY A 394 -6.60 -7.30 -4.79
C GLY A 394 -7.92 -7.77 -5.41
N SER A 395 -9.03 -7.63 -4.68
CA SER A 395 -10.38 -7.93 -5.18
C SER A 395 -10.97 -6.87 -6.10
N LYS A 396 -10.40 -5.66 -6.12
CA LYS A 396 -10.96 -4.47 -6.77
C LYS A 396 -10.28 -4.11 -8.07
N VAL A 397 -8.97 -4.32 -8.18
CA VAL A 397 -8.19 -3.93 -9.38
C VAL A 397 -8.79 -4.59 -10.63
N GLU A 398 -9.28 -5.83 -10.53
CA GLU A 398 -9.96 -6.48 -11.64
C GLU A 398 -11.21 -5.70 -12.10
N ALA A 399 -12.08 -5.29 -11.16
CA ALA A 399 -13.25 -4.49 -11.47
C ALA A 399 -12.89 -3.08 -12.00
N TYR A 400 -11.79 -2.49 -11.52
CA TYR A 400 -11.29 -1.21 -12.06
C TYR A 400 -10.84 -1.35 -13.50
N LEU A 401 -10.15 -2.45 -13.83
CA LEU A 401 -9.74 -2.73 -15.22
C LEU A 401 -10.95 -3.01 -16.12
N ASP A 402 -11.95 -3.75 -15.62
CA ASP A 402 -13.21 -3.95 -16.35
C ASP A 402 -13.93 -2.60 -16.59
N HIS A 403 -13.99 -1.73 -15.59
CA HIS A 403 -14.56 -0.38 -15.76
C HIS A 403 -13.77 0.48 -16.73
N VAL A 404 -12.43 0.45 -16.66
CA VAL A 404 -11.56 1.14 -17.61
C VAL A 404 -11.85 0.63 -19.02
N ARG A 405 -11.91 -0.70 -19.23
CA ARG A 405 -12.25 -1.29 -20.54
C ARG A 405 -13.56 -0.71 -21.09
N ASP A 406 -14.60 -0.67 -20.27
CA ASP A 406 -15.96 -0.43 -20.73
C ASP A 406 -16.38 1.06 -20.75
N ASN A 407 -15.79 1.91 -19.89
CA ASN A 407 -16.32 3.25 -19.62
C ASN A 407 -15.29 4.38 -19.78
N VAL A 408 -14.00 4.08 -19.94
CA VAL A 408 -12.95 5.10 -20.01
C VAL A 408 -12.38 5.14 -21.43
N ASP A 409 -12.78 6.12 -22.22
CA ASP A 409 -12.31 6.29 -23.60
C ASP A 409 -10.96 7.03 -23.64
N CYS A 410 -9.88 6.31 -23.35
CA CYS A 410 -8.53 6.85 -23.41
C CYS A 410 -7.48 5.81 -23.80
N ASP A 411 -6.34 6.32 -24.25
CA ASP A 411 -5.13 5.53 -24.52
C ASP A 411 -4.56 5.00 -23.20
N VAL A 412 -4.50 3.67 -23.07
CA VAL A 412 -3.86 2.98 -21.94
C VAL A 412 -2.50 2.44 -22.37
N THR A 413 -1.44 2.86 -21.71
CA THR A 413 -0.07 2.39 -22.01
C THR A 413 0.57 1.84 -20.74
N VAL A 414 1.19 0.67 -20.82
CA VAL A 414 1.83 0.00 -19.69
C VAL A 414 3.31 -0.19 -20.00
N PHE A 415 4.17 0.23 -19.08
CA PHE A 415 5.60 -0.04 -19.12
C PHE A 415 5.98 -1.01 -18.01
N HIS A 416 6.84 -1.98 -18.29
CA HIS A 416 7.25 -2.97 -17.29
C HIS A 416 8.69 -3.43 -17.54
N GLY A 417 9.47 -3.63 -16.49
CA GLY A 417 10.84 -4.11 -16.59
C GLY A 417 10.90 -5.61 -16.80
N GLY A 418 11.62 -6.09 -17.82
CA GLY A 418 11.71 -7.54 -18.12
C GLY A 418 12.32 -8.38 -17.00
N ARG A 419 13.00 -7.75 -16.02
CA ARG A 419 13.60 -8.38 -14.84
C ARG A 419 13.06 -7.78 -13.53
N ASP A 420 11.80 -7.34 -13.52
CA ASP A 420 11.15 -6.88 -12.30
C ASP A 420 10.96 -8.06 -11.32
N GLU A 421 11.74 -8.07 -10.23
CA GLU A 421 11.67 -9.10 -9.19
C GLU A 421 10.56 -8.83 -8.16
N LEU A 422 9.99 -7.62 -8.13
CA LEU A 422 8.97 -7.22 -7.16
C LEU A 422 7.55 -7.46 -7.69
N ILE A 423 7.31 -7.09 -8.94
CA ILE A 423 6.03 -7.30 -9.61
C ILE A 423 6.28 -8.14 -10.85
N PRO A 424 5.67 -9.32 -10.97
CA PRO A 424 5.85 -10.16 -12.16
C PRO A 424 5.30 -9.50 -13.43
N VAL A 425 5.98 -9.69 -14.56
CA VAL A 425 5.57 -9.17 -15.88
C VAL A 425 4.17 -9.66 -16.28
N GLU A 426 3.74 -10.82 -15.77
CA GLU A 426 2.41 -11.38 -15.96
C GLU A 426 1.30 -10.44 -15.51
N CYS A 427 1.57 -9.53 -14.57
CA CYS A 427 0.63 -8.49 -14.15
C CYS A 427 0.30 -7.55 -15.31
N SER A 428 1.30 -7.11 -16.08
CA SER A 428 1.09 -6.26 -17.27
C SER A 428 0.34 -7.00 -18.38
N TYR A 429 0.67 -8.28 -18.61
CA TYR A 429 -0.12 -9.09 -19.55
C TYR A 429 -1.55 -9.32 -19.05
N GLY A 430 -1.76 -9.39 -17.74
CA GLY A 430 -3.09 -9.40 -17.14
C GLY A 430 -3.88 -8.14 -17.47
N VAL A 431 -3.26 -6.97 -17.36
CA VAL A 431 -3.88 -5.69 -17.76
C VAL A 431 -4.28 -5.73 -19.23
N LYS A 432 -3.40 -6.20 -20.13
CA LYS A 432 -3.72 -6.37 -21.57
C LYS A 432 -4.90 -7.30 -21.83
N ARG A 433 -5.00 -8.41 -21.10
CA ARG A 433 -6.13 -9.35 -21.23
C ARG A 433 -7.45 -8.71 -20.81
N LYS A 434 -7.44 -7.86 -19.77
CA LYS A 434 -8.63 -7.17 -19.28
C LYS A 434 -8.99 -5.92 -20.09
N VAL A 435 -7.99 -5.20 -20.59
CA VAL A 435 -8.14 -3.98 -21.41
C VAL A 435 -7.42 -4.23 -22.75
N PRO A 436 -8.10 -4.82 -23.76
CA PRO A 436 -7.46 -5.23 -25.01
C PRO A 436 -6.78 -4.10 -25.78
N ARG A 437 -7.25 -2.86 -25.65
CA ARG A 437 -6.64 -1.67 -26.27
C ARG A 437 -5.34 -1.21 -25.59
N ALA A 438 -5.02 -1.69 -24.39
CA ALA A 438 -3.82 -1.28 -23.68
C ALA A 438 -2.56 -1.64 -24.49
N ARG A 439 -1.58 -0.74 -24.60
CA ARG A 439 -0.28 -1.04 -25.23
C ARG A 439 0.72 -1.44 -24.15
N ILE A 440 1.39 -2.59 -24.32
CA ILE A 440 2.36 -3.09 -23.35
C ILE A 440 3.77 -2.92 -23.91
N HIS A 441 4.64 -2.26 -23.15
CA HIS A 441 6.05 -2.06 -23.43
C HIS A 441 6.88 -2.76 -22.36
N ILE A 442 7.44 -3.92 -22.71
CA ILE A 442 8.39 -4.63 -21.86
C ILE A 442 9.79 -4.11 -22.16
N VAL A 443 10.44 -3.52 -21.16
CA VAL A 443 11.77 -2.94 -21.29
C VAL A 443 12.79 -4.01 -20.89
N PRO A 444 13.61 -4.53 -21.83
CA PRO A 444 14.54 -5.61 -21.54
C PRO A 444 15.58 -5.18 -20.50
N ASP A 445 15.98 -6.13 -19.66
CA ASP A 445 17.04 -5.96 -18.65
C ASP A 445 16.83 -4.82 -17.65
N LYS A 446 15.59 -4.33 -17.49
CA LYS A 446 15.20 -3.37 -16.46
C LYS A 446 14.39 -4.04 -15.35
N ASP A 447 14.59 -3.55 -14.14
CA ASP A 447 13.87 -3.90 -12.92
C ASP A 447 12.74 -2.88 -12.62
N HIS A 448 12.14 -3.01 -11.44
CA HIS A 448 11.01 -2.20 -10.97
C HIS A 448 11.23 -0.67 -11.02
N ILE A 449 12.46 -0.19 -10.89
CA ILE A 449 12.81 1.23 -10.80
C ILE A 449 13.55 1.72 -12.05
N THR A 450 14.40 0.87 -12.62
CA THR A 450 15.24 1.18 -13.79
C THR A 450 14.47 1.20 -15.11
N ILE A 451 13.17 0.87 -15.09
CA ILE A 451 12.25 1.24 -16.18
C ILE A 451 12.29 2.74 -16.48
N VAL A 452 12.54 3.58 -15.46
CA VAL A 452 12.76 5.03 -15.60
C VAL A 452 14.24 5.38 -15.35
N VAL A 453 14.81 4.91 -14.24
CA VAL A 453 16.18 5.28 -13.86
C VAL A 453 17.19 4.68 -14.83
N GLY A 454 17.92 5.54 -15.53
CA GLY A 454 18.85 5.16 -16.61
C GLY A 454 18.22 5.18 -18.00
N ARG A 455 16.92 5.53 -18.12
CA ARG A 455 16.19 5.72 -19.39
C ARG A 455 15.43 7.05 -19.43
N GLN A 456 15.87 8.05 -18.67
CA GLN A 456 15.07 9.26 -18.42
C GLN A 456 14.71 10.04 -19.70
N LYS A 457 15.68 10.28 -20.58
CA LYS A 457 15.46 10.99 -21.86
C LYS A 457 14.56 10.21 -22.81
N GLU A 458 14.81 8.92 -22.92
CA GLU A 458 14.03 8.02 -23.77
C GLU A 458 12.58 7.96 -23.29
N PHE A 459 12.39 7.73 -21.98
CA PHE A 459 11.06 7.61 -21.39
C PHE A 459 10.29 8.92 -21.39
N ALA A 460 10.96 10.07 -21.19
CA ALA A 460 10.34 11.39 -21.35
C ALA A 460 9.78 11.58 -22.77
N ARG A 461 10.55 11.22 -23.81
CA ARG A 461 10.10 11.26 -25.20
C ARG A 461 8.92 10.31 -25.46
N GLU A 462 8.95 9.09 -24.90
CA GLU A 462 7.84 8.14 -25.00
C GLU A 462 6.54 8.70 -24.40
N LEU A 463 6.63 9.38 -23.26
CA LEU A 463 5.49 10.06 -22.63
C LEU A 463 4.95 11.21 -23.48
N GLU A 464 5.82 12.08 -24.01
CA GLU A 464 5.42 13.16 -24.91
C GLU A 464 4.64 12.63 -26.12
N LEU A 465 5.11 11.52 -26.72
CA LEU A 465 4.40 10.87 -27.83
C LEU A 465 3.03 10.32 -27.42
N ILE A 466 2.87 9.81 -26.20
CA ILE A 466 1.56 9.35 -25.69
C ILE A 466 0.60 10.53 -25.56
N TRP A 467 1.07 11.64 -24.98
CA TRP A 467 0.23 12.81 -24.78
C TRP A 467 -0.19 13.46 -26.10
N CYS A 468 0.75 13.63 -27.05
CA CYS A 468 0.46 14.16 -28.39
C CYS A 468 -0.58 13.34 -29.18
N ARG A 469 -0.55 12.01 -29.06
CA ARG A 469 -1.57 11.14 -29.68
C ARG A 469 -2.95 11.35 -29.09
N SER A 470 -3.01 11.61 -27.79
CA SER A 470 -4.25 11.79 -27.02
C SER A 470 -4.85 13.20 -27.17
N THR A 471 -4.10 14.15 -27.76
CA THR A 471 -4.59 15.50 -28.12
C THR A 471 -5.26 15.55 -29.48
N THR A 472 -4.97 14.60 -30.37
CA THR A 472 -5.43 14.65 -31.76
C THR A 472 -6.72 13.83 -31.90
N PRO A 473 -7.85 14.42 -32.34
CA PRO A 473 -9.08 13.66 -32.56
C PRO A 473 -8.85 12.55 -33.60
N LEU A 474 -9.36 11.34 -33.32
CA LEU A 474 -9.36 10.16 -34.21
C LEU A 474 -10.25 10.32 -35.45
N GLN A 475 -10.17 11.46 -36.16
CA GLN A 475 -10.97 11.73 -37.37
C GLN A 475 -10.16 11.70 -38.69
N LEU A 476 -8.87 11.31 -38.69
CA LEU A 476 -8.03 11.40 -39.90
C LEU A 476 -7.54 10.07 -40.49
N TYR A 477 -8.07 8.92 -40.06
CA TYR A 477 -7.74 7.61 -40.68
C TYR A 477 -8.98 6.81 -41.07
N SER A 478 -9.89 7.46 -41.78
CA SER A 478 -10.93 6.80 -42.57
C SER A 478 -11.07 7.53 -43.90
N ASN A 479 -10.23 7.14 -44.86
CA ASN A 479 -10.43 7.27 -46.30
C ASN A 479 -9.67 6.13 -46.99
#